data_AF-A0A645JB43-F1
#
_entry.id   AF-A0A645JB43-F1
#
_cell.length_a   1.000
_cell.length_b   1.000
_cell.length_c   1.000
_cell.angle_alpha   90.00
_cell.angle_beta   90.00
_cell.angle_gamma   90.00
#
_symmetry.space_group_name_H-M   'P 1'
#
loop_
_entity.id
_entity.type
_entity.pdbx_description
1 polymer ?
#
loop_
_entity_poly.entity_id
_entity_poly.type
_entity_poly.pdbx_seq_one_letter_code
_entity_poly.pdbx_strand_id
1 'polypeptide(L)'
;MTNKGYTFFDWNVDSTDASTFRQEKHIIVSRVLQDCTYVKHANILMHDLDPKDTTLEALPEIIEGLKNQGFMFDVLTHDSPKAQFTEVN
;
A
#
# COMPACT_ATOMS: atom_id res chain seq x y z
N MET A 1 1.17 -4.99 -21.72
CA MET A 1 0.75 -6.03 -20.76
C MET A 1 -0.69 -6.45 -20.99
N THR A 2 -1.61 -5.50 -21.16
CA THR A 2 -3.05 -5.75 -21.39
C THR A 2 -3.35 -6.65 -22.59
N ASN A 3 -2.69 -6.46 -23.73
CA ASN A 3 -2.88 -7.30 -24.94
C ASN A 3 -2.43 -8.76 -24.75
N LYS A 4 -1.73 -9.07 -23.66
CA LYS A 4 -1.32 -10.44 -23.28
C LYS A 4 -2.21 -11.03 -22.19
N GLY A 5 -3.31 -10.36 -21.83
CA GLY A 5 -4.26 -10.82 -20.79
C GLY A 5 -3.88 -10.46 -19.35
N TYR A 6 -2.78 -9.73 -19.13
CA TYR A 6 -2.39 -9.31 -17.77
C TYR A 6 -3.16 -8.06 -17.33
N THR A 7 -3.66 -8.08 -16.09
CA THR A 7 -4.00 -6.87 -15.35
C THR A 7 -2.77 -6.42 -14.56
N PHE A 8 -2.44 -5.13 -14.61
CA PHE A 8 -1.37 -4.54 -13.82
C PHE A 8 -1.94 -3.49 -12.89
N PHE A 9 -1.29 -3.37 -11.73
CA PHE A 9 -1.66 -2.47 -10.65
C PHE A 9 -0.41 -1.71 -10.22
N ASP A 10 -0.50 -0.39 -10.21
CA ASP A 10 0.39 0.47 -9.44
C ASP A 10 -0.18 0.60 -8.02
N TRP A 11 0.26 1.59 -7.25
CA TRP A 11 -0.25 1.89 -5.92
C TRP A 11 -0.75 3.33 -5.86
N ASN A 12 -1.64 3.64 -4.92
CA ASN A 12 -2.08 5.01 -4.63
C ASN A 12 -1.82 5.42 -3.18
N VAL A 13 -1.26 4.53 -2.37
CA VAL A 13 -0.75 4.80 -1.02
C VAL A 13 0.66 4.24 -0.95
N ASP A 14 1.62 5.09 -0.62
CA ASP A 14 3.03 4.73 -0.45
C ASP A 14 3.35 4.66 1.05
N SER A 15 3.77 3.50 1.53
CA SER A 15 4.18 3.32 2.93
C SER A 15 5.48 4.03 3.28
N THR A 16 6.25 4.46 2.27
CA THR A 16 7.61 5.04 2.36
C THR A 16 8.64 4.12 2.98
N ASP A 17 8.34 2.82 3.09
CA ASP A 17 9.27 1.83 3.65
C ASP A 17 10.54 1.64 2.78
N ALA A 18 10.43 1.93 1.49
CA ALA A 18 11.53 1.92 0.52
C ALA A 18 12.32 3.25 0.44
N SER A 19 11.92 4.31 1.15
CA SER A 19 12.61 5.61 1.08
C SER A 19 14.01 5.61 1.72
N THR A 20 14.34 4.59 2.52
CA THR A 20 15.67 4.37 3.11
C THR A 20 15.95 2.86 3.19
N PHE A 21 17.15 2.44 3.62
CA PHE A 21 17.50 1.04 3.79
C PHE A 21 16.55 0.32 4.76
N ARG A 22 16.29 0.92 5.93
CA ARG A 22 15.34 0.45 6.96
C ARG A 22 14.59 1.66 7.52
N GLN A 23 13.31 1.77 7.19
CA GLN A 23 12.47 2.91 7.60
C GLN A 23 12.02 2.75 9.05
N GLU A 24 11.87 3.85 9.78
CA GLU A 24 11.33 3.77 11.13
C GLU A 24 9.86 3.33 11.12
N LYS A 25 9.52 2.33 11.94
CA LYS A 25 8.15 1.76 12.04
C LYS A 25 7.08 2.84 12.12
N HIS A 26 7.28 3.87 12.97
CA HIS A 26 6.27 4.91 13.19
C HIS A 26 6.00 5.77 11.93
N ILE A 27 6.99 5.94 11.05
CA ILE A 27 6.83 6.64 9.78
C ILE A 27 5.97 5.80 8.84
N ILE A 28 6.22 4.49 8.75
CA ILE A 28 5.44 3.55 7.92
C ILE A 28 3.97 3.56 8.36
N VAL A 29 3.72 3.40 9.67
CA VAL A 29 2.36 3.41 10.24
C VAL A 29 1.66 4.74 9.95
N SER A 30 2.28 5.86 10.31
CA SER A 30 1.64 7.18 10.17
C SER A 30 1.36 7.52 8.71
N ARG A 31 2.27 7.20 7.79
CA ARG A 31 2.09 7.47 6.37
C ARG A 31 0.92 6.69 5.78
N VAL A 32 0.84 5.39 6.05
CA VAL A 32 -0.26 4.54 5.55
C VAL A 32 -1.59 5.00 6.12
N LEU A 33 -1.68 5.19 7.43
CA LEU A 33 -2.94 5.58 8.09
C LEU A 33 -3.39 6.98 7.67
N GLN A 34 -2.47 7.92 7.44
CA GLN A 34 -2.81 9.27 6.98
C GLN A 34 -3.30 9.25 5.52
N ASP A 35 -2.56 8.60 4.63
CA ASP A 35 -2.86 8.66 3.19
C ASP A 35 -4.14 7.87 2.83
N CYS A 36 -4.42 6.79 3.56
CA CYS A 36 -5.67 6.04 3.36
C CYS A 36 -6.92 6.90 3.63
N THR A 37 -6.83 7.95 4.46
CA THR A 37 -8.00 8.83 4.70
C THR A 37 -8.44 9.61 3.46
N TYR A 38 -7.58 9.74 2.44
CA TYR A 38 -7.89 10.47 1.21
C TYR A 38 -8.46 9.59 0.09
N VAL A 39 -8.55 8.26 0.28
CA VAL A 39 -8.98 7.31 -0.75
C VAL A 39 -10.06 6.37 -0.23
N LYS A 40 -10.97 5.95 -1.12
CA LYS A 40 -11.96 4.90 -0.80
C LYS A 40 -11.44 3.49 -1.06
N HIS A 41 -10.56 3.36 -2.04
CA HIS A 41 -9.88 2.11 -2.39
C HIS A 41 -8.38 2.36 -2.32
N ALA A 42 -7.73 1.78 -1.32
CA ALA A 42 -6.30 1.89 -1.13
C ALA A 42 -5.62 0.65 -1.74
N ASN A 43 -4.71 0.87 -2.69
CA ASN A 43 -3.68 -0.10 -3.03
C ASN A 43 -2.37 0.40 -2.44
N ILE A 44 -1.91 -0.28 -1.39
CA ILE A 44 -0.81 0.17 -0.54
C ILE A 44 0.46 -0.59 -0.94
N LEU A 45 1.53 0.14 -1.29
CA LEU A 45 2.83 -0.47 -1.57
C LEU A 45 3.64 -0.67 -0.28
N MET A 46 4.13 -1.88 -0.08
CA MET A 46 5.04 -2.30 0.99
C MET A 46 6.03 -3.34 0.45
N HIS A 47 7.17 -3.53 1.13
CA HIS A 47 8.23 -4.46 0.75
C HIS A 47 8.53 -5.46 1.88
N ASP A 48 8.64 -6.74 1.53
CA ASP A 48 8.88 -7.87 2.43
C ASP A 48 10.32 -8.44 2.33
N LEU A 49 11.27 -7.61 1.92
CA LEU A 49 12.69 -7.97 1.78
C LEU A 49 13.42 -7.98 3.14
N ASP A 50 14.51 -8.77 3.25
CA ASP A 50 15.32 -8.90 4.48
C ASP A 50 15.62 -7.58 5.25
N PRO A 51 16.00 -6.45 4.63
CA PRO A 51 16.27 -5.21 5.38
C PRO A 51 15.00 -4.47 5.86
N LYS A 52 13.79 -4.96 5.53
CA LYS A 52 12.48 -4.32 5.76
C LYS A 52 11.69 -4.95 6.90
N ASP A 53 12.37 -5.47 7.92
CA ASP A 53 11.73 -6.03 9.11
C ASP A 53 10.81 -5.03 9.86
N THR A 54 11.11 -3.73 9.81
CA THR A 54 10.23 -2.69 10.38
C THR A 54 8.88 -2.57 9.66
N THR A 55 8.79 -2.96 8.38
CA THR A 55 7.50 -3.08 7.67
C THR A 55 6.67 -4.20 8.28
N LEU A 56 7.29 -5.34 8.60
CA LEU A 56 6.63 -6.46 9.28
C LEU A 56 6.17 -6.07 10.69
N GLU A 57 7.00 -5.32 11.44
CA GLU A 57 6.64 -4.79 12.75
C GLU A 57 5.49 -3.77 12.72
N ALA A 58 5.34 -3.03 11.60
CA ALA A 58 4.29 -2.03 11.40
C ALA A 58 2.91 -2.66 11.07
N LEU A 59 2.89 -3.83 10.42
CA LEU A 59 1.67 -4.47 9.90
C LEU A 59 0.53 -4.60 10.92
N PRO A 60 0.74 -5.07 12.16
CA PRO A 60 -0.36 -5.23 13.13
C PRO A 60 -1.10 -3.91 13.41
N GLU A 61 -0.34 -2.82 13.57
CA GLU A 61 -0.87 -1.48 13.88
C GLU A 61 -1.57 -0.85 12.67
N ILE A 62 -1.03 -1.08 11.47
CA ILE A 62 -1.67 -0.66 10.21
C ILE A 62 -3.01 -1.40 10.03
N ILE A 63 -3.04 -2.71 10.24
CA ILE A 63 -4.26 -3.52 10.08
C ILE A 63 -5.34 -3.05 11.05
N GLU A 64 -4.99 -2.85 12.33
CA GLU A 64 -5.93 -2.34 13.33
C GLU A 64 -6.41 -0.92 13.00
N GLY A 65 -5.49 -0.02 12.66
CA GLY A 65 -5.80 1.36 12.33
C GLY A 65 -6.73 1.48 11.12
N LEU A 66 -6.47 0.72 10.04
CA LEU A 66 -7.32 0.73 8.85
C LEU A 66 -8.70 0.13 9.12
N LYS A 67 -8.80 -0.95 9.91
CA LYS A 67 -10.10 -1.48 10.36
C LYS A 67 -10.89 -0.44 11.15
N ASN A 68 -10.23 0.29 12.05
CA ASN A 68 -10.85 1.37 12.82
C ASN A 68 -11.28 2.56 11.94
N GLN A 69 -10.60 2.81 10.83
CA GLN A 69 -11.02 3.76 9.80
C GLN A 69 -12.18 3.25 8.92
N GLY A 70 -12.61 1.99 9.09
CA GLY A 70 -13.71 1.39 8.35
C GLY A 70 -13.29 0.67 7.07
N PHE A 71 -11.99 0.44 6.85
CA PHE A 71 -11.52 -0.36 5.72
C PHE A 71 -11.73 -1.85 5.94
N MET A 72 -11.91 -2.56 4.82
CA MET A 72 -11.78 -4.01 4.72
C MET A 72 -10.56 -4.35 3.86
N PHE A 73 -9.98 -5.54 4.09
CA PHE A 73 -8.85 -6.04 3.32
C PHE A 73 -9.35 -7.11 2.35
N ASP A 74 -8.84 -7.07 1.12
CA ASP A 74 -9.15 -8.04 0.08
C ASP A 74 -7.93 -8.26 -0.83
N VAL A 75 -7.95 -9.34 -1.61
CA VAL A 75 -6.91 -9.69 -2.58
C VAL A 75 -7.16 -9.03 -3.94
N LEU A 76 -6.09 -8.76 -4.69
CA LEU A 76 -6.21 -8.25 -6.06
C LEU A 76 -6.70 -9.36 -7.01
N THR A 77 -7.69 -9.01 -7.83
CA THR A 77 -8.27 -9.85 -8.89
C THR A 77 -8.38 -9.05 -10.18
N HIS A 78 -8.75 -9.68 -11.30
CA HIS A 78 -8.95 -8.95 -12.56
C HIS A 78 -10.07 -7.89 -12.49
N ASP A 79 -11.01 -8.04 -11.55
CA ASP A 79 -12.16 -7.16 -11.34
C ASP A 79 -11.91 -6.10 -10.26
N SER A 80 -10.76 -6.12 -9.58
CA SER A 80 -10.41 -5.13 -8.57
C SER A 80 -10.25 -3.73 -9.20
N PRO A 81 -10.60 -2.65 -8.47
CA PRO A 81 -10.29 -1.28 -8.89
C PRO A 81 -8.80 -1.13 -9.21
N LYS A 82 -8.50 -0.62 -10.40
CA LYS A 82 -7.12 -0.51 -10.90
C LYS A 82 -6.54 0.83 -10.48
N ALA A 83 -5.68 0.83 -9.47
CA ALA A 83 -4.77 1.93 -9.24
C ALA A 83 -3.72 1.90 -10.37
N GLN A 84 -3.71 2.91 -11.22
CA GLN A 84 -2.76 3.05 -12.33
C GLN A 84 -2.31 4.49 -12.41
N PHE A 85 -1.01 4.71 -12.55
CA PHE A 85 -0.47 6.03 -12.77
C PHE A 85 -0.87 6.52 -14.16
N THR A 86 -1.36 7.75 -14.23
CA THR A 86 -1.61 8.42 -15.51
C THR A 86 -0.32 9.05 -16.00
N GLU A 87 -0.11 9.03 -17.32
CA GLU A 87 0.95 9.82 -17.92
C GLU A 87 0.73 11.31 -17.58
N VAL A 88 1.79 11.96 -17.09
CA VAL A 88 1.79 13.40 -16.88
C VAL A 88 2.20 14.01 -18.22
N ASN A 89 1.28 14.75 -18.85
CA ASN A 89 1.56 15.54 -20.06
C ASN A 89 2.49 16.72 -19.75
#